data_AF-A0A6V7K2T3-F1
#
_entry.id   AF-A0A6V7K2T3-F1
#
_cell.length_a   1.000
_cell.length_b   1.000
_cell.length_c   1.000
_cell.angle_alpha   90.00
_cell.angle_beta   90.00
_cell.angle_gamma   90.00
#
_symmetry.space_group_name_H-M   'P 1'
#
loop_
_entity.id
_entity.type
_entity.pdbx_description
1 polymer ?
#
loop_
_entity_poly.entity_id
_entity_poly.type
_entity_poly.pdbx_seq_one_letter_code
_entity_poly.pdbx_strand_id
1 'polypeptide(L)' 'MMHTGPGVLSMCRSGDEVNSNDSKFNLTFKTLKTMDGKAVVFGKIVRGLENIYK' A
#
# COMPACT_ATOMS: atom_id res chain seq x y z
N MET A 1 5.44 -5.14 -8.19
CA MET A 1 5.30 -3.67 -8.00
C MET A 1 5.88 -3.30 -6.64
N MET A 2 6.45 -2.10 -6.52
CA MET A 2 7.22 -1.64 -5.35
C MET A 2 6.55 -0.41 -4.71
N HIS A 3 6.71 -0.25 -3.39
CA HIS A 3 6.21 0.88 -2.60
C HIS A 3 7.19 2.06 -2.70
N THR A 4 7.37 2.57 -3.92
CA THR A 4 8.44 3.50 -4.29
C THR A 4 8.23 4.94 -3.80
N GLY A 5 7.04 5.29 -3.31
CA GLY A 5 6.76 6.63 -2.82
C GLY A 5 5.34 6.77 -2.28
N PRO A 6 4.90 8.01 -1.99
CA PRO A 6 3.54 8.28 -1.57
C PRO A 6 2.49 7.92 -2.62
N GLY A 7 1.28 7.59 -2.17
CA GLY A 7 0.14 7.32 -3.03
C GLY A 7 0.03 5.88 -3.54
N VAL A 8 0.87 4.95 -3.09
CA VAL A 8 0.79 3.54 -3.50
C VAL A 8 -0.25 2.81 -2.65
N LEU A 9 -1.14 2.07 -3.32
CA LEU A 9 -2.16 1.22 -2.70
C LEU A 9 -1.72 -0.24 -2.71
N SER A 10 -1.73 -0.86 -1.54
CA SER A 10 -1.41 -2.29 -1.39
C SER A 10 -2.32 -3.00 -0.41
N MET A 11 -2.46 -4.30 -0.57
CA MET A 11 -3.28 -5.12 0.32
C MET A 11 -2.66 -5.14 1.72
N CYS A 12 -3.47 -4.83 2.74
CA CYS A 12 -3.02 -4.99 4.12
C CYS A 12 -3.08 -6.46 4.50
N ARG A 13 -2.06 -6.93 5.22
CA ARG A 13 -1.95 -8.32 5.67
C ARG A 13 -1.86 -8.34 7.18
N SER A 14 -2.61 -9.24 7.80
CA SER A 14 -2.54 -9.49 9.25
C SER A 14 -1.59 -10.66 9.52
N GLY A 15 -0.35 -10.35 9.90
CA GLY A 15 0.66 -11.35 10.25
C GLY A 15 1.26 -12.10 9.05
N ASP A 16 1.84 -13.28 9.32
CA ASP A 16 2.51 -14.13 8.33
C ASP A 16 1.53 -14.96 7.48
N GLU A 17 0.21 -14.81 7.67
CA GLU A 17 -0.77 -15.58 6.90
C GLU A 17 -0.71 -15.23 5.40
N VAL A 18 -0.39 -16.25 4.60
CA VAL A 18 -0.10 -16.06 3.18
C VAL A 18 -1.34 -15.72 2.36
N ASN A 19 -2.53 -16.13 2.82
CA ASN A 19 -3.77 -16.14 2.06
C ASN A 19 -4.92 -15.34 2.71
N SER A 20 -4.61 -14.43 3.63
CA SER A 20 -5.62 -13.59 4.31
C SER A 20 -5.77 -12.26 3.58
N ASN A 21 -6.45 -12.29 2.43
CA ASN A 21 -6.85 -11.07 1.72
C ASN A 21 -8.27 -10.71 2.15
N ASP A 22 -8.39 -9.70 2.99
CA ASP A 22 -9.66 -9.08 3.38
C ASP A 22 -9.83 -7.74 2.63
N SER A 23 -10.76 -6.92 3.05
CA SER A 23 -11.04 -5.57 2.53
C SER A 23 -10.07 -4.48 3.02
N LYS A 24 -9.10 -4.81 3.88
CA LYS A 24 -8.15 -3.84 4.44
C LYS A 24 -7.03 -3.54 3.45
N PHE A 25 -6.74 -2.26 3.21
CA PHE A 25 -5.65 -1.82 2.34
C PHE A 25 -4.78 -0.78 3.02
N ASN A 26 -3.56 -0.63 2.51
CA ASN A 26 -2.59 0.37 2.91
C ASN A 26 -2.51 1.47 1.85
N LEU A 27 -2.29 2.70 2.30
CA LEU A 27 -1.91 3.84 1.47
C LEU A 27 -0.56 4.38 1.95
N THR A 28 0.43 4.41 1.08
CA THR A 28 1.75 4.92 1.46
C THR A 28 1.78 6.44 1.50
N PHE A 29 2.34 7.01 2.57
CA PHE A 29 2.65 8.45 2.68
C PHE A 29 4.12 8.78 2.40
N LYS A 30 4.96 7.75 2.34
CA LYS A 30 6.40 7.78 2.04
C LYS A 30 6.83 6.45 1.41
N THR A 31 8.02 6.41 0.83
CA THR A 31 8.62 5.16 0.34
C THR A 31 8.69 4.11 1.44
N LEU A 32 8.25 2.88 1.15
CA LEU A 32 8.20 1.79 2.14
C LEU A 32 8.79 0.50 1.57
N LYS A 33 10.12 0.49 1.39
CA LYS A 33 10.86 -0.66 0.83
C LYS A 33 10.69 -1.95 1.63
N THR A 34 10.41 -1.85 2.92
CA THR A 34 10.23 -3.02 3.81
C THR A 34 9.01 -3.89 3.47
N MET A 35 8.09 -3.36 2.68
CA MET A 35 6.86 -4.03 2.25
C MET A 35 6.91 -4.55 0.80
N ASP A 36 8.01 -4.31 0.09
CA ASP A 36 8.19 -4.81 -1.26
C ASP A 36 8.18 -6.34 -1.27
N GLY A 37 7.37 -6.92 -2.15
CA GLY A 37 7.17 -8.38 -2.23
C GLY A 37 6.32 -8.99 -1.10
N LYS A 38 5.99 -8.24 -0.04
CA LYS A 38 5.17 -8.73 1.08
C LYS A 38 3.70 -8.36 0.94
N ALA A 39 3.42 -7.11 0.58
CA ALA A 39 2.08 -6.62 0.33
C ALA A 39 1.84 -6.49 -1.18
N VAL A 40 0.75 -7.08 -1.67
CA VAL A 40 0.38 -6.99 -3.09
C VAL A 40 -0.02 -5.55 -3.40
N VAL A 41 0.77 -4.88 -4.23
CA VAL A 41 0.43 -3.55 -4.76
C VAL A 41 -0.59 -3.72 -5.88
N PHE A 42 -1.71 -3.01 -5.78
CA PHE A 42 -2.80 -3.09 -6.76
C PHE A 42 -3.18 -1.74 -7.37
N GLY A 43 -2.60 -0.62 -6.91
CA GLY A 43 -2.91 0.68 -7.47
C GLY A 43 -2.00 1.81 -6.99
N LYS A 44 -2.23 3.00 -7.56
CA LYS A 44 -1.60 4.25 -7.14
C LYS A 44 -2.59 5.41 -7.31
N ILE A 45 -2.60 6.34 -6.37
CA ILE A 45 -3.32 7.61 -6.48
C ILE A 45 -2.71 8.44 -7.62
N VAL A 46 -3.55 8.85 -8.56
CA VAL A 46 -3.16 9.69 -9.71
C VAL A 46 -3.59 11.15 -9.56
N ARG A 47 -4.59 11.45 -8.72
CA ARG A 47 -5.10 12.80 -8.40
C ARG A 47 -5.66 12.83 -6.98
N GLY A 48 -5.69 13.99 -6.33
CA GLY A 48 -6.26 14.13 -4.98
C GLY A 48 -5.34 13.67 -3.86
N LEU A 49 -4.03 13.57 -4.10
CA LEU A 49 -3.05 13.21 -3.08
C LEU A 49 -3.02 14.27 -1.97
N GLU A 50 -3.22 15.53 -2.29
CA GLU A 50 -3.35 16.64 -1.35
C GLU A 50 -4.43 16.43 -0.28
N ASN A 51 -5.50 15.69 -0.59
CA ASN A 51 -6.59 15.42 0.36
C ASN A 51 -6.17 14.48 1.49
N ILE A 52 -5.12 13.67 1.29
CA ILE A 52 -4.65 12.72 2.31
C ILE A 52 -3.70 13.38 3.30
N TYR A 53 -3.17 14.57 2.98
CA TYR A 53 -2.24 15.33 3.81
C TYR A 53 -2.92 16.45 4.62
N LYS A 54 -4.25 16.51 4.60
CA LYS A 54 -5.04 17.46 5.38
C LYS A 54 -5.14 17.02 6.84
#